data_AF-A0A2S9F9U5-F1
#
_entry.id   AF-A0A2S9F9U5-F1
#
_cell.length_a   1.000
_cell.length_b   1.000
_cell.length_c   1.000
_cell.angle_alpha   90.00
_cell.angle_beta   90.00
_cell.angle_gamma   90.00
#
_symmetry.space_group_name_H-M   'P 1'
#
loop_
_entity.id
_entity.type
_entity.pdbx_description
1 polymer ?
#
loop_
_entity_poly.entity_id
_entity_poly.type
_entity_poly.pdbx_seq_one_letter_code
_entity_poly.pdbx_strand_id
1 'polypeptide(L)'
;MSDKVSIDLTGPAQTMLMTLYLKALDADFEHPVLGDTFAKEAIDRIDYDWRDLGVSGKWAPLVTVRTAQYDIWAKQFLAAHGPCTVVHLGCGLDSRVFRVDPGADVQWYDVDFPGVIALREQIYPSRPNYHLLPTPATELSWLDQIPADKPLLF
;
A
#
# COMPACT_ATOMS: atom_id res chain seq x y z
N MET A 1 -6.11 -2.25 25.78
CA MET A 1 -7.15 -2.68 24.81
C MET A 1 -6.89 -1.85 23.57
N SER A 2 -6.51 -2.46 22.45
CA SER A 2 -6.14 -1.72 21.25
C SER A 2 -7.40 -1.24 20.55
N ASP A 3 -7.51 0.07 20.32
CA ASP A 3 -8.58 0.68 19.54
C ASP A 3 -8.48 0.19 18.10
N LYS A 4 -9.25 -0.84 17.74
CA LYS A 4 -9.29 -1.37 16.38
C LYS A 4 -10.22 -0.53 15.50
N VAL A 5 -9.86 -0.42 14.23
CA VAL A 5 -10.64 0.33 13.23
C VAL A 5 -11.73 -0.56 12.63
N SER A 6 -12.99 -0.14 12.74
CA SER A 6 -14.15 -0.79 12.11
C SER A 6 -14.16 -0.53 10.61
N ILE A 7 -14.55 -1.55 9.82
CA ILE A 7 -14.61 -1.47 8.35
C ILE A 7 -16.04 -1.75 7.87
N ASP A 8 -16.62 -0.82 7.10
CA ASP A 8 -17.85 -1.04 6.32
C ASP A 8 -17.51 -0.97 4.83
N LEU A 9 -17.27 -2.13 4.20
CA LEU A 9 -16.81 -2.17 2.81
C LEU A 9 -17.39 -3.35 2.03
N THR A 10 -17.93 -3.07 0.84
CA THR A 10 -18.34 -4.07 -0.17
C THR A 10 -17.53 -3.89 -1.47
N GLY A 11 -17.37 -4.94 -2.28
CA GLY A 11 -16.73 -4.84 -3.60
C GLY A 11 -15.18 -4.80 -3.59
N PRO A 12 -14.51 -3.93 -4.37
CA PRO A 12 -13.04 -3.88 -4.53
C PRO A 12 -12.24 -3.86 -3.21
N ALA A 13 -12.83 -3.32 -2.15
CA ALA A 13 -12.25 -3.30 -0.82
C ALA A 13 -12.05 -4.69 -0.19
N GLN A 14 -12.86 -5.69 -0.53
CA GLN A 14 -12.68 -7.06 -0.03
C GLN A 14 -11.43 -7.71 -0.66
N THR A 15 -11.16 -7.44 -1.94
CA THR A 15 -9.94 -7.89 -2.63
C THR A 15 -8.67 -7.29 -2.00
N MET A 16 -8.75 -6.04 -1.56
CA MET A 16 -7.66 -5.36 -0.85
C MET A 16 -7.36 -6.02 0.51
N LEU A 17 -8.38 -6.38 1.29
CA LEU A 17 -8.20 -7.09 2.56
C LEU A 17 -7.55 -8.47 2.37
N MET A 18 -7.96 -9.22 1.33
CA MET A 18 -7.29 -10.47 0.97
C MET A 18 -5.81 -10.26 0.63
N THR A 19 -5.51 -9.23 -0.15
CA THR A 19 -4.13 -8.89 -0.53
C THR A 19 -3.28 -8.53 0.69
N LEU A 20 -3.82 -7.71 1.61
CA LEU A 20 -3.18 -7.35 2.86
C LEU A 20 -2.91 -8.59 3.73
N TYR A 21 -3.94 -9.43 3.93
CA TYR A 21 -3.85 -10.60 4.78
C TYR A 21 -2.83 -11.62 4.26
N LEU A 22 -2.80 -11.85 2.94
CA LEU A 22 -1.80 -12.75 2.34
C LEU A 22 -0.36 -12.23 2.51
N LYS A 23 -0.12 -10.91 2.46
CA LYS A 23 1.19 -10.32 2.79
C LYS A 23 1.54 -10.51 4.27
N ALA A 24 0.56 -10.37 5.16
CA ALA A 24 0.74 -10.60 6.59
C ALA A 24 1.05 -12.08 6.90
N LEU A 25 0.46 -13.04 6.18
CA LEU A 25 0.78 -14.46 6.31
C LEU A 25 2.18 -14.80 5.77
N ASP A 26 2.60 -14.20 4.65
CA ASP A 26 3.96 -14.35 4.12
C ASP A 26 5.01 -13.97 5.17
N ALA A 27 4.77 -12.90 5.94
CA ALA A 27 5.68 -12.42 6.96
C ALA A 27 5.92 -13.40 8.14
N ASP A 28 5.07 -14.42 8.32
CA ASP A 28 5.29 -15.48 9.31
C ASP A 28 6.12 -16.65 8.79
N PHE A 29 6.41 -16.70 7.49
CA PHE A 29 7.17 -17.81 6.94
C PHE A 29 8.61 -17.79 7.46
N GLU A 30 9.21 -18.97 7.59
CA GLU A 30 10.64 -19.10 7.93
C GLU A 30 11.52 -18.38 6.89
N HIS A 31 11.09 -18.41 5.62
CA HIS A 31 11.72 -17.71 4.50
C HIS A 31 10.65 -16.92 3.73
N PRO A 32 10.31 -15.71 4.18
CA PRO A 32 9.27 -14.90 3.54
C PRO A 32 9.76 -14.36 2.19
N VAL A 33 8.84 -14.16 1.24
CA VAL A 33 9.20 -13.52 -0.04
C VAL A 33 9.31 -12.00 0.14
N LEU A 34 8.34 -11.40 0.83
CA LEU A 34 8.27 -9.96 1.05
C LEU A 34 8.57 -9.59 2.51
N GLY A 35 8.10 -10.38 3.47
CA GLY A 35 8.35 -10.13 4.89
C GLY A 35 7.72 -8.82 5.39
N ASP A 36 6.50 -8.52 4.94
CA ASP A 36 5.85 -7.22 5.17
C ASP A 36 5.35 -7.04 6.62
N THR A 37 6.19 -6.48 7.48
CA THR A 37 5.85 -6.17 8.87
C THR A 37 4.78 -5.09 9.01
N PHE A 38 4.66 -4.17 8.05
CA PHE A 38 3.58 -3.19 8.05
C PHE A 38 2.22 -3.85 7.76
N ALA A 39 2.18 -4.88 6.91
CA ALA A 39 0.97 -5.67 6.73
C ALA A 39 0.57 -6.41 8.01
N LYS A 40 1.55 -6.96 8.74
CA LYS A 40 1.33 -7.57 10.06
C LYS A 40 0.70 -6.60 11.05
N GLU A 41 1.30 -5.43 11.23
CA GLU A 41 0.78 -4.42 12.15
C GLU A 41 -0.61 -3.92 11.71
N ALA A 42 -0.85 -3.81 10.41
CA ALA A 42 -2.14 -3.37 9.88
C ALA A 42 -3.25 -4.37 10.19
N ILE A 43 -3.03 -5.68 10.04
CA ILE A 43 -4.06 -6.68 10.31
C ILE A 43 -4.44 -6.76 11.81
N ASP A 44 -3.52 -6.37 12.70
CA ASP A 44 -3.78 -6.30 14.14
C ASP A 44 -4.61 -5.07 14.54
N ARG A 45 -4.52 -3.98 13.75
CA ARG A 45 -5.25 -2.72 13.96
C ARG A 45 -6.67 -2.72 13.39
N ILE A 46 -6.97 -3.62 12.48
CA ILE A 46 -8.28 -3.70 11.82
C ILE A 46 -9.20 -4.65 12.61
N ASP A 47 -10.43 -4.23 12.85
CA ASP A 47 -11.47 -5.10 13.42
C ASP A 47 -12.15 -5.91 12.30
N TYR A 48 -11.52 -7.03 11.94
CA TYR A 48 -12.01 -7.91 10.88
C TYR A 48 -11.69 -9.37 11.21
N ASP A 49 -12.64 -10.28 10.93
CA ASP A 49 -12.40 -11.72 11.04
C ASP A 49 -11.69 -12.22 9.78
N TRP A 50 -10.37 -12.28 9.82
CA TRP A 50 -9.55 -12.71 8.68
C TRP A 50 -9.85 -14.13 8.17
N ARG A 51 -10.54 -14.96 8.98
CA ARG A 51 -10.98 -16.30 8.56
C ARG A 51 -12.08 -16.24 7.51
N ASP A 52 -12.87 -15.17 7.47
CA ASP A 52 -13.97 -14.98 6.51
C ASP A 52 -13.48 -14.87 5.06
N LEU A 53 -12.20 -14.55 4.86
CA LEU A 53 -11.59 -14.50 3.53
C LEU A 53 -11.40 -15.89 2.91
N GLY A 54 -11.43 -16.97 3.71
CA GLY A 54 -11.29 -18.34 3.21
C GLY A 54 -9.96 -18.64 2.50
N VAL A 55 -8.92 -17.83 2.76
CA VAL A 55 -7.58 -17.99 2.16
C VAL A 55 -6.60 -18.61 3.14
N SER A 56 -5.65 -19.37 2.61
CA SER A 56 -4.56 -19.97 3.36
C SER A 56 -3.21 -19.41 2.93
N GLY A 57 -2.22 -19.42 3.83
CA GLY A 57 -0.86 -18.92 3.57
C GLY A 57 -0.19 -19.50 2.33
N LYS A 58 -0.54 -20.72 1.88
CA LYS A 58 -0.01 -21.30 0.62
C LYS A 58 -0.20 -20.41 -0.63
N TRP A 59 -1.16 -19.49 -0.59
CA TRP A 59 -1.43 -18.53 -1.68
C TRP A 59 -0.64 -17.23 -1.54
N ALA A 60 0.01 -17.00 -0.39
CA ALA A 60 0.73 -15.77 -0.11
C ALA A 60 1.79 -15.43 -1.18
N PRO A 61 2.59 -16.41 -1.69
CA PRO A 61 3.56 -16.14 -2.77
C PRO A 61 2.96 -15.53 -4.04
N LEU A 62 1.68 -15.82 -4.38
CA LEU A 62 1.04 -15.21 -5.55
C LEU A 62 0.93 -13.69 -5.42
N VAL A 63 0.77 -13.19 -4.19
CA VAL A 63 0.68 -11.76 -3.90
C VAL A 63 2.06 -11.18 -3.61
N THR A 64 2.88 -11.87 -2.83
CA THR A 64 4.15 -11.33 -2.33
C THR A 64 5.25 -11.31 -3.37
N VAL A 65 5.31 -12.28 -4.30
CA VAL A 65 6.25 -12.21 -5.44
C VAL A 65 5.97 -11.00 -6.32
N ARG A 66 4.69 -10.79 -6.68
CA ARG A 66 4.28 -9.61 -7.46
C ARG A 66 4.62 -8.31 -6.74
N THR A 67 4.36 -8.25 -5.43
CA THR A 67 4.64 -7.06 -4.62
C THR A 67 6.14 -6.79 -4.54
N ALA A 68 6.96 -7.81 -4.29
CA ALA A 68 8.42 -7.70 -4.27
C ALA A 68 8.96 -7.21 -5.61
N GLN A 69 8.40 -7.67 -6.73
CA GLN A 69 8.78 -7.19 -8.05
C GLN A 69 8.48 -5.70 -8.25
N TYR A 70 7.33 -5.21 -7.78
CA TYR A 70 7.03 -3.77 -7.82
C TYR A 70 7.95 -2.95 -6.91
N ASP A 71 8.29 -3.47 -5.73
CA ASP A 71 9.24 -2.82 -4.82
C ASP A 71 10.65 -2.73 -5.48
N ILE A 72 11.07 -3.77 -6.22
CA ILE A 72 12.33 -3.76 -7.01
C ILE A 72 12.28 -2.68 -8.09
N TRP A 73 11.22 -2.62 -8.90
CA TRP A 73 11.10 -1.63 -9.97
C TRP A 73 11.04 -0.20 -9.44
N ALA A 74 10.30 0.03 -8.35
CA ALA A 74 10.28 1.33 -7.68
C ALA A 74 11.70 1.71 -7.20
N LYS A 75 12.41 0.82 -6.51
CA LYS A 75 13.78 1.08 -6.05
C LYS A 75 14.75 1.35 -7.20
N GLN A 76 14.63 0.64 -8.32
CA GLN A 76 15.44 0.86 -9.51
C GLN A 76 15.19 2.24 -10.13
N PHE A 77 13.93 2.65 -10.23
CA PHE A 77 13.57 3.99 -10.69
C PHE A 77 14.16 5.07 -9.76
N LEU A 78 13.98 4.93 -8.45
CA LEU A 78 14.53 5.85 -7.45
C LEU A 78 16.08 5.90 -7.45
N ALA A 79 16.75 4.81 -7.82
CA ALA A 79 18.21 4.81 -7.93
C ALA A 79 18.70 5.47 -9.24
N ALA A 80 17.90 5.41 -10.31
CA ALA A 80 18.22 5.99 -11.60
C ALA A 80 17.92 7.50 -11.67
N HIS A 81 17.04 7.99 -10.82
CA HIS A 81 16.58 9.38 -10.80
C HIS A 81 16.78 9.99 -9.41
N GLY A 82 17.29 11.22 -9.35
CA GLY A 82 17.38 11.98 -8.10
C GLY A 82 16.00 12.49 -7.65
N PRO A 83 15.74 13.80 -7.59
CA PRO A 83 14.41 14.32 -7.35
C PRO A 83 13.40 13.78 -8.38
N CYS A 84 12.37 13.08 -7.90
CA CYS A 84 11.36 12.43 -8.75
C CYS A 84 10.03 12.29 -8.01
N THR A 85 9.00 11.88 -8.76
CA THR A 85 7.65 11.66 -8.24
C THR A 85 7.24 10.21 -8.47
N VAL A 86 6.56 9.62 -7.50
CA VAL A 86 5.92 8.30 -7.61
C VAL A 86 4.43 8.46 -7.35
N VAL A 87 3.59 7.91 -8.22
CA VAL A 87 2.13 7.88 -8.07
C VAL A 87 1.67 6.44 -8.04
N HIS A 88 1.12 5.99 -6.93
CA HIS A 88 0.60 4.64 -6.75
C HIS A 88 -0.93 4.64 -6.85
N LEU A 89 -1.41 4.25 -8.03
CA LEU A 89 -2.84 4.19 -8.33
C LEU A 89 -3.49 2.93 -7.74
N GLY A 90 -4.66 3.10 -7.10
CA GLY A 90 -5.34 1.98 -6.44
C GLY A 90 -4.48 1.40 -5.31
N CYS A 91 -3.88 2.28 -4.51
CA CYS A 91 -2.86 1.92 -3.52
C CYS A 91 -3.36 0.95 -2.44
N GLY A 92 -4.68 0.86 -2.23
CA GLY A 92 -5.30 -0.03 -1.28
C GLY A 92 -4.73 0.10 0.14
N LEU A 93 -4.36 -1.02 0.75
CA LEU A 93 -3.59 -1.08 2.01
C LEU A 93 -2.15 -1.55 1.76
N ASP A 94 -1.59 -1.28 0.59
CA ASP A 94 -0.20 -1.61 0.31
C ASP A 94 0.74 -0.62 1.03
N SER A 95 1.68 -1.14 1.81
CA SER A 95 2.65 -0.34 2.57
C SER A 95 3.95 -0.05 1.81
N ARG A 96 3.95 -0.13 0.46
CA ARG A 96 5.16 0.02 -0.38
C ARG A 96 6.01 1.23 -0.04
N VAL A 97 5.40 2.40 0.16
CA VAL A 97 6.14 3.61 0.52
C VAL A 97 6.95 3.44 1.83
N PHE A 98 6.49 2.58 2.76
CA PHE A 98 7.21 2.25 4.00
C PHE A 98 8.30 1.20 3.81
N ARG A 99 8.08 0.20 2.94
CA ARG A 99 9.09 -0.83 2.64
C ARG A 99 10.19 -0.34 1.69
N VAL A 100 9.84 0.57 0.80
CA VAL A 100 10.77 1.19 -0.16
C VAL A 100 11.59 2.28 0.52
N ASP A 101 10.99 3.01 1.46
CA ASP A 101 11.61 4.11 2.21
C ASP A 101 12.30 5.14 1.29
N PRO A 102 11.52 5.84 0.44
CA PRO A 102 12.08 6.76 -0.53
C PRO A 102 12.79 7.94 0.17
N GLY A 103 13.86 8.45 -0.46
CA GLY A 103 14.64 9.56 0.06
C GLY A 103 13.88 10.89 0.10
N ALA A 104 14.45 11.88 0.80
CA ALA A 104 13.81 13.17 1.07
C ALA A 104 13.48 14.02 -0.18
N ASP A 105 14.07 13.71 -1.34
CA ASP A 105 13.83 14.42 -2.59
C ASP A 105 12.69 13.82 -3.44
N VAL A 106 12.08 12.72 -2.97
CA VAL A 106 11.01 12.00 -3.66
C VAL A 106 9.65 12.48 -3.16
N GLN A 107 8.73 12.78 -4.08
CA GLN A 107 7.32 12.99 -3.76
C GLN A 107 6.55 11.69 -4.03
N TRP A 108 5.84 11.16 -3.03
CA TRP A 108 5.05 9.94 -3.17
C TRP A 108 3.56 10.24 -3.01
N TYR A 109 2.75 9.86 -3.99
CA TYR A 109 1.31 10.04 -3.98
C TYR A 109 0.63 8.68 -4.02
N ASP A 110 -0.19 8.39 -3.02
CA ASP A 110 -1.08 7.24 -3.03
C ASP A 110 -2.50 7.74 -3.39
N VAL A 111 -3.10 7.14 -4.42
CA VAL A 111 -4.40 7.55 -4.95
C VAL A 111 -5.37 6.38 -4.85
N ASP A 112 -6.49 6.57 -4.15
CA ASP A 112 -7.56 5.58 -4.04
C ASP A 112 -8.87 6.24 -3.59
N PHE A 113 -9.95 5.46 -3.52
CA PHE A 113 -11.24 5.92 -3.03
C PHE A 113 -11.14 6.58 -1.64
N PRO A 114 -11.94 7.61 -1.36
CA PRO A 114 -11.91 8.32 -0.08
C PRO A 114 -11.97 7.42 1.16
N GLY A 115 -12.81 6.37 1.15
CA GLY A 115 -12.91 5.44 2.27
C GLY A 115 -11.65 4.59 2.48
N VAL A 116 -10.92 4.26 1.40
CA VAL A 116 -9.65 3.53 1.48
C VAL A 116 -8.57 4.45 2.06
N ILE A 117 -8.47 5.69 1.57
CA ILE A 117 -7.52 6.67 2.09
C ILE A 117 -7.77 6.97 3.57
N ALA A 118 -9.02 7.20 3.97
CA ALA A 118 -9.38 7.44 5.37
C ALA A 118 -9.02 6.25 6.28
N LEU A 119 -9.11 5.02 5.77
CA LEU A 119 -8.66 3.82 6.49
C LEU A 119 -7.13 3.76 6.59
N ARG A 120 -6.40 4.08 5.52
CA ARG A 120 -4.92 4.14 5.53
C ARG A 120 -4.39 5.12 6.57
N GLU A 121 -5.00 6.30 6.69
CA GLU A 121 -4.60 7.34 7.66
C GLU A 121 -4.70 6.87 9.12
N GLN A 122 -5.62 5.95 9.41
CA GLN A 122 -5.77 5.38 10.75
C GLN A 122 -4.79 4.23 11.01
N ILE A 123 -4.37 3.52 9.95
CA ILE A 123 -3.53 2.33 10.07
C ILE A 123 -2.04 2.69 10.06
N TYR A 124 -1.62 3.55 9.14
CA TYR A 124 -0.21 3.81 8.86
C TYR A 124 0.23 5.19 9.37
N PRO A 125 1.50 5.34 9.77
CA PRO A 125 2.00 6.65 10.17
C PRO A 125 2.13 7.60 8.97
N SER A 126 1.99 8.89 9.23
CA SER A 126 2.37 9.93 8.26
C SER A 126 3.89 9.97 8.06
N ARG A 127 4.34 10.48 6.91
CA ARG A 127 5.75 10.78 6.65
C ARG A 127 5.88 12.07 5.81
N PRO A 128 7.04 12.73 5.80
CA PRO A 128 7.32 13.81 4.86
C PRO A 128 7.20 13.35 3.41
N ASN A 129 6.79 14.27 2.53
CA ASN A 129 6.67 14.06 1.08
C ASN A 129 5.78 12.87 0.66
N TYR A 130 4.84 12.48 1.52
CA TYR A 130 3.86 11.45 1.24
C TYR A 130 2.47 12.04 1.31
N HIS A 131 1.77 11.94 0.19
CA HIS A 131 0.50 12.56 -0.05
C HIS A 131 -0.54 11.49 -0.31
N LEU A 132 -1.69 11.63 0.33
CA LEU A 132 -2.83 10.74 0.14
C LEU A 132 -3.90 11.51 -0.62
N LEU A 133 -4.29 11.02 -1.79
CA LEU A 133 -5.30 11.66 -2.64
C LEU A 133 -6.60 10.83 -2.60
N PRO A 134 -7.63 11.27 -1.84
CA PRO A 134 -8.89 10.56 -1.69
C PRO A 134 -9.80 10.80 -2.90
N THR A 135 -9.55 10.10 -3.99
CA THR A 135 -10.25 10.27 -5.26
C THR A 135 -10.18 9.01 -6.13
N PRO A 136 -11.26 8.65 -6.86
CA PRO A 136 -11.18 7.58 -7.86
C PRO A 136 -10.12 7.92 -8.92
N ALA A 137 -9.32 6.93 -9.32
CA ALA A 137 -8.28 7.12 -10.34
C ALA A 137 -8.84 7.63 -11.68
N THR A 138 -10.13 7.36 -11.97
CA THR A 138 -10.84 7.81 -13.16
C THR A 138 -11.24 9.29 -13.13
N GLU A 139 -11.24 9.94 -11.96
CA GLU A 139 -11.56 11.36 -11.80
C GLU A 139 -10.32 12.23 -12.00
N LEU A 140 -9.95 12.47 -13.27
CA LEU A 140 -8.64 12.99 -13.69
C LEU A 140 -8.19 14.33 -13.07
N SER A 141 -9.08 15.08 -12.39
CA SER A 141 -8.74 16.32 -11.66
C SER A 141 -7.60 16.17 -10.64
N TRP A 142 -7.34 14.96 -10.14
CA TRP A 142 -6.22 14.72 -9.24
C TRP A 142 -4.85 14.88 -9.90
N LEU A 143 -4.77 14.75 -11.24
CA LEU A 143 -3.52 14.95 -11.99
C LEU A 143 -3.00 16.38 -11.87
N ASP A 144 -3.88 17.36 -11.64
CA ASP A 144 -3.50 18.77 -11.44
C ASP A 144 -2.66 18.97 -10.16
N GLN A 145 -2.67 18.01 -9.24
CA GLN A 145 -1.89 18.03 -8.00
C GLN A 145 -0.51 17.37 -8.15
N ILE A 146 -0.23 16.72 -9.29
CA ILE A 146 1.02 15.99 -9.52
C ILE A 146 2.03 16.89 -10.24
N PRO A 147 3.22 17.13 -9.65
CA PRO A 147 4.28 17.89 -10.32
C PRO A 147 4.73 17.20 -11.60
N ALA A 148 4.72 17.94 -12.72
CA ALA A 148 5.11 17.46 -14.05
C ALA A 148 6.53 17.92 -14.47
N ASP A 149 7.32 18.45 -13.53
CA ASP A 149 8.64 19.03 -13.75
C ASP A 149 9.80 18.03 -13.55
N LYS A 150 9.50 16.80 -13.13
CA LYS A 150 10.47 15.76 -12.75
C LYS A 150 10.10 14.41 -13.36
N PRO A 151 11.04 13.44 -13.40
CA PRO A 151 10.72 12.05 -13.72
C PRO A 151 9.59 11.52 -12.84
N LEU A 152 8.65 10.81 -13.46
CA LEU A 152 7.45 10.30 -12.82
C LEU A 152 7.33 8.79 -13.04
N LEU A 153 7.10 8.03 -11.97
CA LEU A 153 6.73 6.62 -12.00
C LEU A 153 5.26 6.48 -11.60
N PHE A 154 4.49 5.74 -12.40
CA PHE A 154 3.17 5.23 -12.04
C PHE A 154 3.28 3.77 -11.60
#